data_AF-D6TU14-F1
#
_entry.id   AF-D6TU14-F1
#
_cell.length_a   1.000
_cell.length_b   1.000
_cell.length_c   1.000
_cell.angle_alpha   90.00
_cell.angle_beta   90.00
_cell.angle_gamma   90.00
#
_symmetry.space_group_name_H-M   'P 1'
#
loop_
_entity.id
_entity.type
_entity.pdbx_description
1 polymer ?
#
loop_
_entity_poly.entity_id
_entity_poly.type
_entity_poly.pdbx_seq_one_letter_code
_entity_poly.pdbx_strand_id
1 'polypeptide(L)'
;MCGDTPRPGRRETLLHLPWMWRTRQLEVSGGMCGDTPRPGRRETLLHLPWMWRTHLFERSGGLMIQGKRWLPSGKALVVLCLALLLGALSFGGYVPLARAVARVEPTRVTYFYPSSTAQATVSGYCWIGSLAASRSDAWRCATGNIIYDPCFEPVASKSGSLVICNPNPATGQKGIRVNLNQPLPRAEAFKGPDTQAWMLVLANGSFCSFLTGATGLVNNQRIDYGCSDGSVVIGLPKTGKVWMAKDQASGSNTLKDVPVKEAWL
;
A
#
# COMPACT_ATOMS: atom_id res chain seq x y z
N MET A 1 -19.03 -10.85 49.08
CA MET A 1 -18.67 -12.17 49.63
C MET A 1 -19.24 -13.23 48.70
N CYS A 2 -18.44 -14.26 48.41
CA CYS A 2 -18.50 -15.31 47.37
C CYS A 2 -17.24 -15.14 46.51
N GLY A 3 -16.16 -15.90 46.61
CA GLY A 3 -15.87 -17.14 47.32
C GLY A 3 -14.82 -17.85 46.48
N ASP A 4 -13.54 -17.71 46.85
CA ASP A 4 -12.41 -18.37 46.19
C ASP A 4 -12.46 -19.89 46.41
N THR A 5 -12.17 -20.65 45.35
CA THR A 5 -11.60 -22.01 45.48
C THR A 5 -10.56 -22.24 44.39
N PRO A 6 -9.35 -22.72 44.72
CA PRO A 6 -8.32 -23.13 43.76
C PRO A 6 -8.30 -24.65 43.58
N ARG A 7 -7.93 -25.15 42.39
CA ARG A 7 -7.55 -26.56 42.15
C ARG A 7 -6.70 -26.72 40.87
N PRO A 8 -6.01 -27.87 40.66
CA PRO A 8 -4.55 -27.90 40.47
C PRO A 8 -4.11 -28.31 39.06
N GLY A 9 -2.78 -28.26 38.86
CA GLY A 9 -2.12 -28.43 37.58
C GLY A 9 -2.24 -29.80 36.93
N ARG A 10 -2.04 -29.79 35.60
CA ARG A 10 -1.74 -30.96 34.78
C ARG A 10 -0.58 -30.59 33.84
N ARG A 11 0.50 -31.37 33.93
CA ARG A 11 1.59 -31.40 32.94
C ARG A 11 1.08 -32.20 31.74
N GLU A 12 1.13 -31.63 30.55
CA GLU A 12 1.11 -32.38 29.31
C GLU A 12 2.29 -31.91 28.45
N THR A 13 3.21 -32.84 28.21
CA THR A 13 4.30 -32.76 27.26
C THR A 13 3.72 -33.09 25.89
N LEU A 14 3.64 -32.11 24.98
CA LEU A 14 3.34 -32.37 23.57
C LEU A 14 4.36 -31.67 22.68
N LEU A 15 5.07 -32.51 21.94
CA LEU A 15 6.03 -32.18 20.91
C LEU A 15 5.33 -31.50 19.72
N HIS A 16 6.00 -30.46 19.20
CA HIS A 16 6.02 -29.93 17.83
C HIS A 16 4.92 -30.36 16.84
N LEU A 17 4.22 -29.36 16.28
CA LEU A 17 4.00 -29.13 14.83
C LEU A 17 3.38 -27.72 14.63
N PRO A 18 3.98 -26.77 13.90
CA PRO A 18 3.40 -25.43 13.72
C PRO A 18 2.59 -25.25 12.42
N TRP A 19 1.36 -24.75 12.60
CA TRP A 19 0.58 -23.86 11.71
C TRP A 19 0.19 -24.35 10.31
N MET A 20 -0.89 -25.12 10.24
CA MET A 20 -1.72 -25.26 9.04
C MET A 20 -3.05 -24.51 9.25
N TRP A 21 -3.40 -23.71 8.24
CA TRP A 21 -4.62 -22.94 8.02
C TRP A 21 -5.87 -23.46 8.74
N ARG A 22 -6.45 -22.64 9.64
CA ARG A 22 -7.79 -22.87 10.17
C ARG A 22 -8.73 -21.75 9.70
N THR A 23 -9.56 -22.10 8.72
CA THR A 23 -10.75 -21.36 8.31
C THR A 23 -11.68 -21.16 9.52
N ARG A 24 -12.02 -19.91 9.80
CA ARG A 24 -12.90 -19.52 10.92
C ARG A 24 -14.35 -19.64 10.45
N GLN A 25 -15.05 -20.70 10.86
CA GLN A 25 -16.51 -20.74 10.81
C GLN A 25 -17.05 -19.86 11.94
N LEU A 26 -17.98 -18.98 11.56
CA LEU A 26 -18.78 -18.16 12.45
C LEU A 26 -19.87 -19.04 13.08
N GLU A 27 -19.83 -19.23 14.39
CA GLU A 27 -21.01 -19.61 15.18
C GLU A 27 -21.46 -18.41 16.00
N VAL A 28 -22.70 -18.03 15.75
CA VAL A 28 -23.46 -16.98 16.41
C VAL A 28 -24.31 -17.64 17.49
N SER A 29 -24.05 -17.32 18.75
CA SER A 29 -24.99 -17.37 19.88
C SER A 29 -24.31 -16.59 21.02
N GLY A 30 -24.87 -15.59 21.69
CA GLY A 30 -26.27 -15.31 22.05
C GLY A 30 -26.22 -15.04 23.56
N GLY A 31 -26.24 -13.76 23.96
CA GLY A 31 -26.13 -13.36 25.37
C GLY A 31 -26.23 -11.85 25.56
N MET A 32 -27.47 -11.36 25.55
CA MET A 32 -27.86 -9.97 25.87
C MET A 32 -27.71 -9.69 27.37
N CYS A 33 -27.25 -8.48 27.73
CA CYS A 33 -27.76 -7.68 28.85
C CYS A 33 -27.24 -6.24 28.78
N GLY A 34 -28.16 -5.28 28.60
CA GLY A 34 -28.18 -3.93 29.20
C GLY A 34 -27.11 -2.90 28.84
N ASP A 35 -27.48 -1.88 28.06
CA ASP A 35 -27.61 -0.48 28.55
C ASP A 35 -27.45 0.54 27.40
N THR A 36 -28.53 1.27 27.11
CA THR A 36 -28.56 2.39 26.16
C THR A 36 -28.93 3.69 26.87
N PRO A 37 -28.16 4.78 26.68
CA PRO A 37 -28.64 6.14 26.89
C PRO A 37 -28.82 6.94 25.58
N ARG A 38 -30.05 7.46 25.44
CA ARG A 38 -30.63 8.58 24.68
C ARG A 38 -29.74 9.42 23.72
N PRO A 39 -30.22 9.71 22.50
CA PRO A 39 -29.70 10.80 21.65
C PRO A 39 -30.36 12.15 21.99
N GLY A 40 -29.53 13.16 22.22
CA GLY A 40 -29.91 14.56 22.39
C GLY A 40 -30.16 15.25 21.04
N ARG A 41 -31.40 15.69 20.87
CA ARG A 41 -31.90 16.59 19.82
C ARG A 41 -31.25 17.98 19.93
N ARG A 42 -30.70 18.52 18.82
CA ARG A 42 -30.73 19.96 18.52
C ARG A 42 -30.86 20.19 17.02
N GLU A 43 -32.02 20.74 16.65
CA GLU A 43 -32.31 21.40 15.40
C GLU A 43 -31.58 22.74 15.37
N THR A 44 -31.01 23.13 14.23
CA THR A 44 -30.76 24.54 13.93
C THR A 44 -30.89 24.76 12.43
N LEU A 45 -32.07 25.24 12.04
CA LEU A 45 -32.42 25.85 10.77
C LEU A 45 -31.85 27.27 10.72
N LEU A 46 -31.03 27.62 9.73
CA LEU A 46 -30.90 29.00 9.25
C LEU A 46 -30.56 29.04 7.75
N HIS A 47 -31.54 29.54 6.98
CA HIS A 47 -31.47 30.47 5.83
C HIS A 47 -30.55 30.22 4.59
N LEU A 48 -31.24 29.98 3.47
CA LEU A 48 -31.02 30.39 2.06
C LEU A 48 -30.65 31.89 1.88
N PRO A 49 -30.42 32.46 0.65
CA PRO A 49 -30.17 31.93 -0.72
C PRO A 49 -28.95 32.64 -1.40
N TRP A 50 -29.05 33.15 -2.65
CA TRP A 50 -28.09 33.87 -3.52
C TRP A 50 -27.43 33.00 -4.63
N MET A 51 -28.10 32.73 -5.76
CA MET A 51 -28.19 33.53 -7.01
C MET A 51 -26.86 33.86 -7.70
N TRP A 52 -26.56 33.19 -8.84
CA TRP A 52 -25.84 33.75 -10.00
C TRP A 52 -26.42 33.10 -11.27
N ARG A 53 -27.46 33.70 -11.87
CA ARG A 53 -27.44 34.56 -13.07
C ARG A 53 -26.80 33.94 -14.32
N THR A 54 -27.70 33.45 -15.17
CA THR A 54 -27.56 33.28 -16.62
C THR A 54 -27.25 34.61 -17.31
N HIS A 55 -26.23 34.63 -18.18
CA HIS A 55 -26.10 35.66 -19.21
C HIS A 55 -26.26 35.02 -20.58
N LEU A 56 -27.48 35.16 -21.10
CA LEU A 56 -27.81 35.14 -22.52
C LEU A 56 -27.05 36.30 -23.20
N PHE A 57 -26.30 36.00 -24.25
CA PHE A 57 -25.78 37.01 -25.17
C PHE A 57 -26.54 36.88 -26.48
N GLU A 58 -27.58 37.69 -26.60
CA GLU A 58 -28.40 37.87 -27.79
C GLU A 58 -27.75 38.96 -28.65
N ARG A 59 -27.23 38.60 -29.82
CA ARG A 59 -26.72 39.56 -30.80
C ARG A 59 -27.54 39.44 -32.08
N SER A 60 -28.56 40.29 -32.14
CA SER A 60 -29.36 40.58 -33.32
C SER A 60 -28.53 41.41 -34.31
N GLY A 61 -28.35 40.88 -35.52
CA GLY A 61 -27.78 41.56 -36.66
C GLY A 61 -28.60 41.21 -37.89
N GLY A 62 -29.61 42.02 -38.18
CA GLY A 62 -30.41 41.91 -39.39
C GLY A 62 -29.65 42.43 -40.60
N LEU A 63 -29.62 41.65 -41.68
CA LEU A 63 -29.28 42.12 -43.01
C LEU A 63 -30.38 41.63 -43.97
N MET A 64 -31.26 42.55 -44.35
CA MET A 64 -32.22 42.34 -45.43
C MET A 64 -31.48 42.31 -46.76
N ILE A 65 -31.52 41.18 -47.46
CA ILE A 65 -31.22 41.10 -48.88
C ILE A 65 -32.50 40.64 -49.59
N GLN A 66 -33.11 41.57 -50.32
CA GLN A 66 -34.11 41.27 -51.32
C GLN A 66 -33.44 40.56 -52.50
N GLY A 67 -33.81 39.31 -52.76
CA GLY A 67 -33.29 38.52 -53.86
C GLY A 67 -34.33 37.51 -54.34
N LYS A 68 -34.60 37.52 -55.65
CA LYS A 68 -35.73 36.88 -56.32
C LYS A 68 -35.80 35.35 -56.11
N ARG A 69 -37.03 34.86 -56.00
CA ARG A 69 -37.45 33.45 -55.98
C ARG A 69 -36.88 32.67 -57.17
N TRP A 70 -36.24 31.54 -56.88
CA TRP A 70 -36.23 30.33 -57.71
C TRP A 70 -36.47 29.14 -56.77
N LEU A 71 -37.69 28.60 -56.79
CA LEU A 71 -38.06 27.38 -56.04
C LEU A 71 -37.77 26.18 -56.95
N PRO A 72 -36.71 25.39 -56.68
CA PRO A 72 -36.55 24.10 -57.37
C PRO A 72 -37.65 23.15 -56.88
N SER A 73 -38.23 22.42 -57.83
CA SER A 73 -39.28 21.43 -57.62
C SER A 73 -38.91 20.41 -56.53
N GLY A 74 -39.89 20.06 -55.67
CA GLY A 74 -39.69 19.32 -54.41
C GLY A 74 -38.97 17.97 -54.47
N LYS A 75 -38.65 17.45 -55.67
CA LYS A 75 -37.80 16.26 -55.84
C LYS A 75 -36.30 16.56 -55.71
N ALA A 76 -35.85 17.79 -56.04
CA ALA A 76 -34.45 18.18 -55.94
C ALA A 76 -33.98 18.39 -54.48
N LEU A 77 -34.89 18.82 -53.60
CA LEU A 77 -34.62 19.03 -52.17
C LEU A 77 -34.43 17.71 -51.39
N VAL A 78 -35.15 16.65 -51.78
CA VAL A 78 -35.04 15.33 -51.12
C VAL A 78 -33.71 14.65 -51.46
N VAL A 79 -33.24 14.75 -52.72
CA VAL A 79 -31.96 14.15 -53.15
C VAL A 79 -30.76 14.85 -52.49
N LEU A 80 -30.81 16.18 -52.35
CA LEU A 80 -29.74 16.95 -51.72
C LEU A 80 -29.61 16.65 -50.20
N CYS A 81 -30.72 16.48 -49.50
CA CYS A 81 -30.72 16.09 -48.08
C CYS A 81 -30.19 14.66 -47.86
N LEU A 82 -30.51 13.72 -48.75
CA LEU A 82 -30.02 12.34 -48.65
C LEU A 82 -28.51 12.23 -48.96
N ALA A 83 -28.01 13.01 -49.92
CA ALA A 83 -26.58 13.10 -50.21
C ALA A 83 -25.77 13.74 -49.06
N LEU A 84 -26.34 14.75 -48.38
CA LEU A 84 -25.71 15.37 -47.21
C LEU A 84 -25.71 14.43 -45.98
N LEU A 85 -26.77 13.64 -45.79
CA LEU A 85 -26.84 12.65 -44.70
C LEU A 85 -25.89 11.45 -44.92
N LEU A 86 -25.67 11.03 -46.17
CA LEU A 86 -24.70 9.97 -46.49
C LEU A 86 -23.24 10.46 -46.50
N GLY A 87 -22.99 11.71 -46.87
CA GLY A 87 -21.64 12.31 -46.82
C GLY A 87 -21.12 12.53 -45.40
N ALA A 88 -21.99 12.82 -44.43
CA ALA A 88 -21.63 13.04 -43.04
C ALA A 88 -21.19 11.77 -42.28
N LEU A 89 -21.52 10.58 -42.79
CA LEU A 89 -21.11 9.30 -42.20
C LEU A 89 -19.71 8.84 -42.64
N SER A 90 -19.12 9.48 -43.67
CA SER A 90 -17.83 9.05 -44.25
C SER A 90 -16.61 9.83 -43.74
N PHE A 91 -16.82 10.93 -43.00
CA PHE A 91 -15.76 11.74 -42.39
C PHE A 91 -15.88 11.82 -40.86
N GLY A 92 -16.44 10.79 -40.24
CA GLY A 92 -16.23 10.53 -38.82
C GLY A 92 -14.77 10.17 -38.61
N GLY A 93 -13.89 11.17 -38.58
CA GLY A 93 -12.46 11.00 -38.34
C GLY A 93 -12.28 10.22 -37.04
N TYR A 94 -11.83 8.98 -37.18
CA TYR A 94 -11.31 8.22 -36.04
C TYR A 94 -10.11 8.99 -35.52
N VAL A 95 -10.31 9.84 -34.52
CA VAL A 95 -9.22 10.33 -33.69
C VAL A 95 -8.88 9.13 -32.80
N PRO A 96 -7.79 8.38 -33.05
CA PRO A 96 -7.37 7.38 -32.10
C PRO A 96 -7.13 8.12 -30.79
N LEU A 97 -7.87 7.79 -29.74
CA LEU A 97 -7.54 8.22 -28.39
C LEU A 97 -6.13 7.69 -28.13
N ALA A 98 -5.14 8.57 -28.25
CA ALA A 98 -3.77 8.27 -27.90
C ALA A 98 -3.78 7.86 -26.44
N ARG A 99 -3.65 6.56 -26.18
CA ARG A 99 -3.56 6.02 -24.83
C ARG A 99 -2.24 6.53 -24.27
N ALA A 100 -2.32 7.52 -23.38
CA ALA A 100 -1.15 8.00 -22.67
C ALA A 100 -0.51 6.82 -21.95
N VAL A 101 0.67 6.40 -22.42
CA VAL A 101 1.48 5.41 -21.70
C VAL A 101 1.97 6.15 -20.47
N ALA A 102 1.49 5.73 -19.29
CA ALA A 102 1.97 6.29 -18.03
C ALA A 102 3.50 6.18 -18.01
N ARG A 103 4.18 7.32 -17.87
CA ARG A 103 5.63 7.34 -17.78
C ARG A 103 6.03 6.66 -16.48
N VAL A 104 6.94 5.70 -16.58
CA VAL A 104 7.50 5.04 -15.39
C VAL A 104 8.54 5.99 -14.79
N GLU A 105 8.21 6.55 -13.64
CA GLU A 105 9.11 7.44 -12.90
C GLU A 105 10.28 6.68 -12.28
N PRO A 106 11.44 7.31 -12.08
CA PRO A 106 12.57 6.69 -11.40
C PRO A 106 12.21 6.18 -10.00
N THR A 107 12.80 5.07 -9.58
CA THR A 107 12.59 4.53 -8.23
C THR A 107 13.19 5.46 -7.19
N ARG A 108 12.39 5.84 -6.18
CA ARG A 108 12.87 6.63 -5.05
C ARG A 108 13.55 5.72 -4.02
N VAL A 109 14.86 5.79 -3.93
CA VAL A 109 15.65 5.08 -2.92
C VAL A 109 15.85 5.99 -1.70
N THR A 110 15.45 5.54 -0.51
CA THR A 110 15.53 6.35 0.73
C THR A 110 16.15 5.53 1.85
N TYR A 111 17.11 6.11 2.58
CA TYR A 111 17.60 5.53 3.83
C TYR A 111 16.62 5.83 4.97
N PHE A 112 16.16 4.78 5.64
CA PHE A 112 15.23 4.89 6.76
C PHE A 112 15.97 5.14 8.07
N TYR A 113 15.65 6.23 8.75
CA TYR A 113 16.11 6.52 10.11
C TYR A 113 14.89 6.72 11.02
N PRO A 114 14.59 5.81 11.95
CA PRO A 114 13.43 5.97 12.80
C PRO A 114 13.64 7.08 13.82
N SER A 115 12.55 7.79 14.15
CA SER A 115 12.50 8.60 15.37
C SER A 115 12.58 7.70 16.61
N SER A 116 13.00 8.24 17.76
CA SER A 116 12.88 7.52 19.04
C SER A 116 11.43 7.36 19.54
N THR A 117 10.46 8.01 18.88
CA THR A 117 9.03 7.86 19.20
C THR A 117 8.48 6.58 18.58
N ALA A 118 7.76 5.80 19.38
CA ALA A 118 7.19 4.52 18.98
C ALA A 118 5.74 4.38 19.46
N GLN A 119 5.00 3.43 18.89
CA GLN A 119 3.62 3.14 19.28
C GLN A 119 3.54 2.42 20.63
N ALA A 120 4.55 1.61 20.94
CA ALA A 120 4.65 0.86 22.18
C ALA A 120 6.11 0.76 22.62
N THR A 121 6.33 0.47 23.90
CA THR A 121 7.66 0.21 24.47
C THR A 121 7.68 -1.15 25.14
N VAL A 122 8.71 -1.94 24.86
CA VAL A 122 8.93 -3.29 25.41
C VAL A 122 10.40 -3.45 25.81
N SER A 123 10.70 -4.51 26.56
CA SER A 123 12.08 -4.92 26.89
C SER A 123 12.53 -6.07 25.99
N GLY A 124 13.80 -6.11 25.63
CA GLY A 124 14.36 -7.16 24.78
C GLY A 124 15.87 -7.05 24.62
N TYR A 125 16.41 -7.83 23.68
CA TYR A 125 17.82 -7.83 23.35
C TYR A 125 18.05 -8.06 21.87
N CYS A 126 19.22 -7.64 21.38
CA CYS A 126 19.69 -7.98 20.04
C CYS A 126 20.98 -8.79 20.17
N TRP A 127 21.21 -9.71 19.23
CA TRP A 127 22.37 -10.62 19.29
C TRP A 127 23.21 -10.65 18.01
N ILE A 128 22.68 -10.15 16.89
CA ILE A 128 23.38 -10.09 15.61
C ILE A 128 22.83 -8.93 14.77
N GLY A 129 23.62 -8.45 13.81
CA GLY A 129 23.15 -7.55 12.76
C GLY A 129 21.94 -8.12 12.01
N SER A 130 21.11 -7.24 11.47
CA SER A 130 19.91 -7.61 10.71
C SER A 130 20.24 -8.48 9.51
N LEU A 131 19.38 -9.46 9.22
CA LEU A 131 19.42 -10.22 7.96
C LEU A 131 18.51 -9.62 6.89
N ALA A 132 17.59 -8.73 7.29
CA ALA A 132 16.65 -8.07 6.39
C ALA A 132 17.21 -6.78 5.78
N ALA A 133 18.01 -6.05 6.55
CA ALA A 133 18.64 -4.79 6.18
C ALA A 133 20.16 -4.93 6.31
N SER A 134 20.86 -4.79 5.18
CA SER A 134 22.33 -4.80 5.11
C SER A 134 22.89 -3.48 5.64
N ARG A 135 22.83 -3.24 6.96
CA ARG A 135 23.18 -1.96 7.59
C ARG A 135 23.81 -2.14 8.96
N SER A 136 24.78 -1.28 9.31
CA SER A 136 25.49 -1.35 10.60
C SER A 136 24.64 -0.93 11.81
N ASP A 137 23.56 -0.18 11.58
CA ASP A 137 22.60 0.26 12.60
C ASP A 137 21.33 -0.60 12.64
N ALA A 138 21.27 -1.67 11.83
CA ALA A 138 20.16 -2.60 11.79
C ALA A 138 20.50 -3.91 12.52
N TRP A 139 19.56 -4.38 13.32
CA TRP A 139 19.74 -5.46 14.28
C TRP A 139 18.60 -6.47 14.22
N ARG A 140 18.93 -7.72 14.54
CA ARG A 140 17.96 -8.77 14.81
C ARG A 140 17.76 -8.86 16.32
N CYS A 141 16.52 -8.67 16.76
CA CYS A 141 16.21 -8.53 18.18
C CYS A 141 15.04 -9.40 18.61
N ALA A 142 15.03 -9.80 19.88
CA ALA A 142 14.02 -10.65 20.48
C ALA A 142 13.32 -9.91 21.62
N THR A 143 12.01 -10.05 21.68
CA THR A 143 11.17 -9.61 22.80
C THR A 143 10.26 -10.78 23.18
N GLY A 144 10.54 -11.43 24.31
CA GLY A 144 9.91 -12.73 24.62
C GLY A 144 10.22 -13.75 23.52
N ASN A 145 9.16 -14.34 22.93
CA ASN A 145 9.27 -15.37 21.89
C ASN A 145 9.16 -14.83 20.45
N ILE A 146 9.18 -13.50 20.28
CA ILE A 146 9.05 -12.86 18.96
C ILE A 146 10.41 -12.31 18.54
N ILE A 147 10.80 -12.62 17.30
CA ILE A 147 11.96 -12.04 16.65
C ILE A 147 11.51 -10.94 15.71
N TYR A 148 12.15 -9.77 15.84
CA TYR A 148 12.00 -8.66 14.92
C TYR A 148 13.29 -8.49 14.11
N ASP A 149 13.12 -8.38 12.79
CA ASP A 149 14.20 -8.17 11.84
C ASP A 149 13.64 -7.45 10.59
N PRO A 150 14.04 -6.20 10.28
CA PRO A 150 15.06 -5.40 10.96
C PRO A 150 14.51 -4.63 12.18
N CYS A 151 15.39 -4.37 13.14
CA CYS A 151 15.24 -3.33 14.15
C CYS A 151 16.35 -2.29 13.97
N PHE A 152 16.01 -1.01 13.91
CA PHE A 152 16.98 0.04 13.65
C PHE A 152 17.33 0.78 14.93
N GLU A 153 18.62 1.02 15.15
CA GLU A 153 19.09 1.93 16.18
C GLU A 153 18.79 3.37 15.75
N PRO A 154 17.93 4.12 16.45
CA PRO A 154 17.70 5.51 16.10
C PRO A 154 18.94 6.35 16.41
N VAL A 155 19.19 7.37 15.61
CA VAL A 155 20.35 8.29 15.78
C VAL A 155 20.42 8.89 17.19
N ALA A 156 19.26 9.11 17.83
CA ALA A 156 19.18 9.63 19.19
C ALA A 156 19.49 8.59 20.29
N SER A 157 19.72 7.33 19.94
CA SER A 157 20.02 6.25 20.89
C SER A 157 21.40 6.48 21.50
N LYS A 158 21.42 6.88 22.77
CA LYS A 158 22.68 6.97 23.52
C LYS A 158 23.22 5.57 23.77
N SER A 159 24.41 5.29 23.25
CA SER A 159 25.19 4.07 23.49
C SER A 159 24.50 2.76 23.08
N GLY A 160 23.54 2.79 22.15
CA GLY A 160 22.82 1.57 21.75
C GLY A 160 21.96 0.98 22.87
N SER A 161 21.27 1.84 23.63
CA SER A 161 20.37 1.43 24.73
C SER A 161 18.96 1.08 24.26
N LEU A 162 18.60 1.40 23.02
CA LEU A 162 17.31 1.08 22.43
C LEU A 162 17.39 0.91 20.91
N VAL A 163 16.40 0.21 20.36
CA VAL A 163 16.13 0.09 18.91
C VAL A 163 14.63 0.26 18.61
N ILE A 164 14.30 0.56 17.36
CA ILE A 164 12.94 0.63 16.83
C ILE A 164 12.72 -0.55 15.89
N CYS A 165 11.81 -1.44 16.26
CA CYS A 165 11.49 -2.66 15.53
C CYS A 165 10.14 -2.55 14.82
N ASN A 166 9.97 -3.31 13.74
CA ASN A 166 8.74 -3.33 12.94
C ASN A 166 8.21 -1.93 12.51
N PRO A 167 9.07 -0.97 12.10
CA PRO A 167 8.58 0.26 11.48
C PRO A 167 8.04 -0.05 10.08
N ASN A 168 7.11 0.79 9.60
CA ASN A 168 6.65 0.76 8.22
C ASN A 168 6.63 2.18 7.64
N PRO A 169 7.70 2.62 6.94
CA PRO A 169 7.75 3.95 6.35
C PRO A 169 6.73 4.15 5.21
N ALA A 170 6.26 3.08 4.55
CA ALA A 170 5.24 3.19 3.51
C ALA A 170 3.87 3.59 4.07
N THR A 171 3.55 3.22 5.31
CA THR A 171 2.28 3.56 5.98
C THR A 171 2.44 4.62 7.08
N GLY A 172 3.67 5.00 7.42
CA GLY A 172 3.97 5.89 8.54
C GLY A 172 3.90 5.21 9.92
N GLN A 173 3.83 3.88 9.97
CA GLN A 173 3.87 3.14 11.24
C GLN A 173 5.23 3.33 11.90
N LYS A 174 5.24 3.90 13.10
CA LYS A 174 6.47 4.20 13.85
C LYS A 174 7.20 2.97 14.38
N GLY A 175 6.51 1.83 14.48
CA GLY A 175 7.05 0.61 15.06
C GLY A 175 7.01 0.60 16.59
N ILE A 176 7.74 -0.36 17.18
CA ILE A 176 7.85 -0.57 18.62
C ILE A 176 9.25 -0.18 19.09
N ARG A 177 9.34 0.44 20.26
CA ARG A 177 10.60 0.72 20.93
C ARG A 177 10.98 -0.48 21.79
N VAL A 178 12.15 -1.04 21.54
CA VAL A 178 12.74 -2.06 22.41
C VAL A 178 13.82 -1.40 23.25
N ASN A 179 13.58 -1.30 24.56
CA ASN A 179 14.62 -0.96 25.52
C ASN A 179 15.50 -2.19 25.71
N LEU A 180 16.79 -2.04 25.45
CA LEU A 180 17.71 -3.15 25.47
C LEU A 180 18.16 -3.45 26.90
N ASN A 181 18.06 -4.72 27.30
CA ASN A 181 18.54 -5.20 28.60
C ASN A 181 20.04 -5.54 28.59
N GLN A 182 20.69 -5.46 27.42
CA GLN A 182 22.12 -5.63 27.21
C GLN A 182 22.59 -4.73 26.07
N PRO A 183 23.87 -4.33 26.02
CA PRO A 183 24.39 -3.50 24.94
C PRO A 183 24.27 -4.18 23.57
N LEU A 184 24.13 -3.38 22.51
CA LEU A 184 24.21 -3.87 21.14
C LEU A 184 25.57 -4.55 20.87
N PRO A 185 25.59 -5.76 20.28
CA PRO A 185 26.83 -6.49 19.99
C PRO A 185 27.50 -5.92 18.73
N ARG A 186 28.18 -4.77 18.87
CA ARG A 186 28.80 -4.01 17.76
C ARG A 186 29.72 -4.84 16.85
N ALA A 187 30.40 -5.85 17.40
CA ALA A 187 31.25 -6.74 16.62
C ALA A 187 30.47 -7.56 15.57
N GLU A 188 29.18 -7.80 15.82
CA GLU A 188 28.23 -8.56 14.98
C GLU A 188 27.38 -7.66 14.08
N ALA A 189 27.63 -6.35 14.08
CA ALA A 189 26.98 -5.44 13.15
C ALA A 189 27.32 -5.84 11.70
N PHE A 190 26.42 -5.54 10.76
CA PHE A 190 26.73 -5.73 9.34
C PHE A 190 27.92 -4.85 8.92
N LYS A 191 28.85 -5.42 8.16
CA LYS A 191 30.11 -4.77 7.74
C LYS A 191 30.24 -4.59 6.22
N GLY A 192 29.24 -5.04 5.46
CA GLY A 192 29.23 -4.94 4.01
C GLY A 192 28.64 -3.61 3.51
N PRO A 193 28.48 -3.46 2.19
CA PRO A 193 27.82 -2.31 1.61
C PRO A 193 26.30 -2.38 1.76
N ASP A 194 25.67 -1.23 1.98
CA ASP A 194 24.22 -1.08 2.15
C ASP A 194 23.48 -1.16 0.80
N THR A 195 23.39 -2.36 0.22
CA THR A 195 22.87 -2.56 -1.14
C THR A 195 21.47 -3.16 -1.21
N GLN A 196 20.96 -3.70 -0.12
CA GLN A 196 19.68 -4.43 -0.10
C GLN A 196 18.59 -3.59 0.55
N ALA A 197 17.51 -3.34 -0.20
CA ALA A 197 16.31 -2.72 0.36
C ALA A 197 15.55 -3.73 1.23
N TRP A 198 15.27 -3.35 2.48
CA TRP A 198 14.51 -4.18 3.40
C TRP A 198 12.99 -4.03 3.19
N MET A 199 12.57 -2.95 2.52
CA MET A 199 11.18 -2.71 2.16
C MET A 199 11.06 -2.08 0.76
N LEU A 200 10.06 -2.51 0.02
CA LEU A 200 9.71 -2.03 -1.31
C LEU A 200 8.28 -1.48 -1.31
N VAL A 201 8.01 -0.49 -2.16
CA VAL A 201 6.66 -0.11 -2.59
C VAL A 201 6.57 -0.32 -4.09
N LEU A 202 5.71 -1.23 -4.52
CA LEU A 202 5.52 -1.56 -5.92
C LEU A 202 4.62 -0.52 -6.62
N ALA A 203 4.64 -0.48 -7.94
CA ALA A 203 3.85 0.47 -8.73
C ALA A 203 2.33 0.29 -8.57
N ASN A 204 1.87 -0.90 -8.17
CA ASN A 204 0.46 -1.16 -7.82
C ASN A 204 0.08 -0.64 -6.41
N GLY A 205 1.04 -0.11 -5.65
CA GLY A 205 0.85 0.44 -4.31
C GLY A 205 1.01 -0.55 -3.16
N SER A 206 1.26 -1.83 -3.42
CA SER A 206 1.57 -2.78 -2.35
C SER A 206 2.96 -2.50 -1.78
N PHE A 207 3.10 -2.65 -0.46
CA PHE A 207 4.40 -2.61 0.20
C PHE A 207 4.85 -4.01 0.55
N CYS A 208 6.13 -4.30 0.39
CA CYS A 208 6.71 -5.62 0.58
C CYS A 208 7.89 -5.54 1.53
N SER A 209 7.93 -6.41 2.54
CA SER A 209 9.03 -6.49 3.51
C SER A 209 9.90 -7.70 3.21
N PHE A 210 11.21 -7.54 3.36
CA PHE A 210 12.16 -8.62 3.17
C PHE A 210 11.94 -9.74 4.19
N LEU A 211 11.89 -10.97 3.72
CA LEU A 211 11.66 -12.15 4.53
C LEU A 211 13.00 -12.78 4.94
N THR A 212 13.17 -12.94 6.25
CA THR A 212 14.35 -13.60 6.82
C THR A 212 14.03 -15.04 7.22
N GLY A 213 15.07 -15.87 7.35
CA GLY A 213 14.91 -17.29 7.63
C GLY A 213 14.53 -18.11 6.39
N ALA A 214 14.00 -19.31 6.61
CA ALA A 214 13.61 -20.21 5.53
C ALA A 214 12.31 -19.74 4.86
N THR A 215 12.38 -19.47 3.56
CA THR A 215 11.21 -19.13 2.73
C THR A 215 11.03 -20.16 1.61
N GLY A 216 9.85 -20.16 0.99
CA GLY A 216 9.54 -21.04 -0.12
C GLY A 216 10.30 -20.68 -1.40
N LEU A 217 10.15 -21.55 -2.41
CA LEU A 217 10.74 -21.37 -3.73
C LEU A 217 9.64 -21.25 -4.79
N VAL A 218 9.90 -20.41 -5.80
CA VAL A 218 9.11 -20.29 -7.03
C VAL A 218 10.08 -20.37 -8.20
N ASN A 219 9.88 -21.33 -9.10
CA ASN A 219 10.81 -21.61 -10.20
C ASN A 219 12.27 -21.77 -9.71
N ASN A 220 12.45 -22.48 -8.59
CA ASN A 220 13.75 -22.70 -7.94
C ASN A 220 14.48 -21.40 -7.47
N GLN A 221 13.74 -20.29 -7.40
CA GLN A 221 14.23 -19.02 -6.85
C GLN A 221 13.53 -18.75 -5.51
N ARG A 222 14.28 -18.22 -4.54
CA ARG A 222 13.77 -17.93 -3.21
C ARG A 222 12.75 -16.79 -3.22
N ILE A 223 11.70 -16.94 -2.43
CA ILE A 223 10.81 -15.83 -2.09
C ILE A 223 11.55 -14.91 -1.10
N ASP A 224 11.86 -13.69 -1.51
CA ASP A 224 12.66 -12.76 -0.72
C ASP A 224 11.80 -11.67 -0.07
N TYR A 225 10.62 -11.35 -0.62
CA TYR A 225 9.70 -10.40 0.01
C TYR A 225 8.26 -10.91 0.07
N GLY A 226 7.57 -10.59 1.15
CA GLY A 226 6.12 -10.76 1.29
C GLY A 226 5.42 -9.40 1.28
N CYS A 227 4.31 -9.30 0.53
CA CYS A 227 3.64 -8.04 0.27
C CYS A 227 2.28 -7.91 0.99
N SER A 228 1.85 -6.67 1.18
CA SER A 228 0.61 -6.32 1.88
C SER A 228 -0.68 -6.80 1.20
N ASP A 229 -0.63 -7.06 -0.11
CA ASP A 229 -1.73 -7.62 -0.91
C ASP A 229 -1.67 -9.16 -1.00
N GLY A 230 -0.77 -9.79 -0.27
CA GLY A 230 -0.55 -11.24 -0.28
C GLY A 230 0.26 -11.74 -1.47
N SER A 231 0.74 -10.86 -2.35
CA SER A 231 1.74 -11.21 -3.37
C SER A 231 3.12 -11.47 -2.74
N VAL A 232 4.03 -12.01 -3.54
CA VAL A 232 5.42 -12.25 -3.14
C VAL A 232 6.38 -11.78 -4.21
N VAL A 233 7.54 -11.27 -3.79
CA VAL A 233 8.63 -10.94 -4.72
C VAL A 233 9.69 -12.03 -4.68
N ILE A 234 10.05 -12.52 -5.87
CA ILE A 234 11.01 -13.60 -6.07
C ILE A 234 12.39 -13.02 -6.35
N GLY A 235 13.35 -13.33 -5.47
CA GLY A 235 14.68 -12.75 -5.52
C GLY A 235 14.72 -11.25 -5.16
N LEU A 236 15.92 -10.68 -5.27
CA LEU A 236 16.13 -9.24 -5.15
C LEU A 236 15.65 -8.48 -6.40
N PRO A 237 15.15 -7.25 -6.25
CA PRO A 237 14.81 -6.42 -7.39
C PRO A 237 16.04 -6.09 -8.24
N LYS A 238 15.87 -6.05 -9.56
CA LYS A 238 16.91 -5.58 -10.48
C LYS A 238 17.04 -4.06 -10.34
N THR A 239 18.19 -3.57 -9.88
CA THR A 239 18.44 -2.15 -9.65
C THR A 239 18.75 -1.40 -10.95
N GLY A 240 18.48 -0.09 -10.97
CA GLY A 240 18.66 0.78 -12.13
C GLY A 240 18.00 2.14 -11.93
N LYS A 241 17.71 2.88 -13.01
CA LYS A 241 16.89 4.11 -12.93
C LYS A 241 15.48 3.81 -12.43
N VAL A 242 14.91 2.70 -12.91
CA VAL A 242 13.68 2.09 -12.42
C VAL A 242 14.06 0.69 -11.99
N TRP A 243 13.80 0.37 -10.73
CA TRP A 243 14.00 -0.97 -10.20
C TRP A 243 12.83 -1.85 -10.60
N MET A 244 13.11 -3.12 -10.92
CA MET A 244 12.09 -4.08 -11.33
C MET A 244 12.06 -5.26 -10.37
N ALA A 245 10.90 -5.53 -9.79
CA ALA A 245 10.64 -6.67 -8.92
C ALA A 245 9.92 -7.78 -9.69
N LYS A 246 10.33 -9.03 -9.50
CA LYS A 246 9.59 -10.20 -10.02
C LYS A 246 8.47 -10.55 -9.05
N ASP A 247 7.28 -10.04 -9.34
CA ASP A 247 6.08 -10.23 -8.53
C ASP A 247 5.31 -11.49 -8.93
N GLN A 248 4.83 -12.22 -7.93
CA GLN A 248 3.81 -13.25 -8.08
C GLN A 248 2.59 -12.83 -7.26
N ALA A 249 1.53 -12.43 -7.97
CA ALA A 249 0.26 -12.10 -7.33
C ALA A 249 -0.31 -13.30 -6.55
N SER A 250 -1.01 -13.01 -5.45
CA SER A 250 -1.66 -14.03 -4.64
C SER A 250 -2.61 -14.90 -5.48
N GLY A 251 -2.48 -16.22 -5.36
CA GLY A 251 -3.26 -17.19 -6.14
C GLY A 251 -2.89 -17.30 -7.62
N SER A 252 -1.88 -16.57 -8.10
CA SER A 252 -1.37 -16.69 -9.46
C SER A 252 -0.16 -17.61 -9.53
N ASN A 253 0.03 -18.30 -10.65
CA ASN A 253 1.27 -19.02 -10.98
C ASN A 253 2.14 -18.26 -11.99
N THR A 254 1.79 -17.00 -12.29
CA THR A 254 2.49 -16.18 -13.27
C THR A 254 3.38 -15.16 -12.58
N LEU A 255 4.62 -15.06 -13.04
CA LEU A 255 5.54 -13.99 -12.63
C LEU A 255 5.41 -12.79 -13.55
N LYS A 256 5.44 -11.60 -12.98
CA LYS A 256 5.44 -10.33 -13.71
C LYS A 256 6.56 -9.44 -13.21
N ASP A 257 7.22 -8.75 -14.12
CA ASP A 257 8.13 -7.66 -13.75
C ASP A 257 7.28 -6.42 -13.42
N VAL A 258 7.32 -5.98 -12.17
CA VAL A 258 6.59 -4.82 -11.66
C VAL A 258 7.59 -3.73 -11.27
N PRO A 259 7.40 -2.48 -11.73
CA PRO A 259 8.26 -1.38 -11.31
C PRO A 259 8.15 -1.14 -9.80
N VAL A 260 9.28 -0.86 -9.17
CA VAL A 260 9.34 -0.42 -7.78
C VAL A 260 9.27 1.10 -7.76
N LYS A 261 8.27 1.64 -7.07
CA LYS A 261 8.10 3.08 -6.87
C LYS A 261 9.08 3.60 -5.82
N GLU A 262 9.22 2.88 -4.71
CA GLU A 262 10.05 3.27 -3.58
C GLU A 262 10.82 2.08 -3.02
N ALA A 263 12.07 2.29 -2.64
CA ALA A 263 12.89 1.29 -1.99
C ALA A 263 13.54 1.90 -0.74
N TRP A 264 13.40 1.21 0.39
CA TRP A 264 13.93 1.66 1.68
C TRP A 264 15.16 0.83 2.03
N LEU A 265 16.28 1.54 2.18
CA LEU A 265 17.52 1.02 2.74
C LEU A 265 17.50 1.27 4.25
#